data_AF-A0A8T7C545-F1
#
_entry.id   AF-A0A8T7C545-F1
#
_cell.length_a   1.000
_cell.length_b   1.000
_cell.length_c   1.000
_cell.angle_alpha   90.00
_cell.angle_beta   90.00
_cell.angle_gamma   90.00
#
_symmetry.space_group_name_H-M   'P 1'
#
loop_
_entity.id
_entity.type
_entity.pdbx_description
1 polymer ?
#
loop_
_entity_poly.entity_id
_entity_poly.type
_entity_poly.pdbx_seq_one_letter_code
_entity_poly.pdbx_strand_id
1 'polypeptide(L)'
;MYNVRWLTKVARQGLTDLVPAVRQAFNDDPGDDRLALVYGKRPRAHIIGIAVAGAGGGALFSLFGPGFPFKDEINWSAVLIGAAYAILVRRYLFSGTRAQSGDFPWLAASMVPAVFLLMVISVLAHFVPATSGTSDQTLFSVGNLLVAITDALGVAAAMTIAFAALCYSRNWLHALWDLAVRLVVFKFMVWLTALIVLDIGIIGPLIASLMAGVFGVRIPDWLPELVDQLSYSALLSVAYLAVIGATWTVCRRSISELLATGHVDVLATVAAMAKNPEKTRKRQAK
;
A
#
# COMPACT_ATOMS: atom_id res chain seq x y z
N MET A 1 3.21 12.08 17.89
CA MET A 1 3.44 10.64 17.68
C MET A 1 2.09 9.93 17.59
N TYR A 2 1.88 9.13 16.55
CA TYR A 2 0.67 8.31 16.38
C TYR A 2 0.71 7.12 17.35
N ASN A 3 -0.43 6.75 17.93
CA ASN A 3 -0.51 5.61 18.84
C ASN A 3 -0.46 4.31 18.04
N VAL A 4 0.60 3.50 18.19
CA VAL A 4 0.77 2.22 17.46
C VAL A 4 -0.42 1.29 17.67
N ARG A 5 -1.02 1.27 18.87
CA ARG A 5 -2.23 0.47 19.15
C ARG A 5 -3.44 0.90 18.31
N TRP A 6 -3.52 2.18 17.95
CA TRP A 6 -4.56 2.70 17.07
C TRP A 6 -4.33 2.26 15.63
N LEU A 7 -3.08 2.39 15.15
CA LEU A 7 -2.70 1.98 13.79
C LEU A 7 -2.95 0.48 13.56
N THR A 8 -2.58 -0.36 14.52
CA THR A 8 -2.84 -1.82 14.44
C THR A 8 -4.33 -2.14 14.46
N LYS A 9 -5.14 -1.40 15.23
CA LYS A 9 -6.60 -1.56 15.20
C LYS A 9 -7.19 -1.21 13.84
N VAL A 10 -6.76 -0.11 13.23
CA VAL A 10 -7.21 0.32 11.89
C VAL A 10 -6.77 -0.69 10.83
N ALA A 11 -5.51 -1.13 10.87
CA ALA A 11 -5.00 -2.16 9.97
C ALA A 11 -5.82 -3.46 10.08
N ARG A 12 -6.06 -3.93 11.32
CA ARG A 12 -6.82 -5.16 11.57
C ARG A 12 -8.24 -5.06 11.03
N GLN A 13 -8.95 -3.96 11.28
CA GLN A 13 -10.31 -3.75 10.80
C GLN A 13 -10.39 -3.74 9.26
N GLY A 14 -9.45 -3.07 8.59
CA GLY A 14 -9.38 -3.05 7.14
C GLY A 14 -9.11 -4.44 6.55
N LEU A 15 -8.14 -5.17 7.12
CA LEU A 15 -7.79 -6.52 6.65
C LEU A 15 -8.90 -7.54 6.88
N THR A 16 -9.59 -7.49 8.02
CA THR A 16 -10.72 -8.41 8.30
C THR A 16 -11.88 -8.22 7.34
N ASP A 17 -12.07 -7.01 6.83
CA ASP A 17 -13.08 -6.71 5.81
C ASP A 17 -12.64 -7.13 4.40
N LEU A 18 -11.33 -7.12 4.14
CA LEU A 18 -10.76 -7.39 2.82
C LEU A 18 -10.79 -8.89 2.47
N VAL A 19 -10.50 -9.77 3.43
CA VAL A 19 -10.50 -11.23 3.21
C VAL A 19 -11.85 -11.77 2.68
N PRO A 20 -13.01 -11.51 3.32
CA PRO A 20 -14.28 -11.97 2.79
C PRO A 20 -14.62 -11.32 1.46
N ALA A 21 -14.24 -10.06 1.24
CA ALA A 21 -14.44 -9.37 -0.04
C ALA A 21 -13.65 -10.04 -1.18
N VAL A 22 -12.40 -10.45 -0.93
CA VAL A 22 -11.58 -11.19 -1.90
C VAL A 22 -12.17 -12.57 -2.17
N ARG A 23 -12.58 -13.29 -1.12
CA ARG A 23 -13.22 -14.59 -1.28
C ARG A 23 -14.51 -14.49 -2.10
N GLN A 24 -15.29 -13.43 -1.89
CA GLN A 24 -16.50 -13.18 -2.65
C GLN A 24 -16.17 -12.81 -4.11
N ALA A 25 -15.19 -11.92 -4.33
CA ALA A 25 -14.78 -11.46 -5.65
C ALA A 25 -14.26 -12.56 -6.58
N PHE A 26 -13.66 -13.60 -6.02
CA PHE A 26 -13.14 -14.75 -6.76
C PHE A 26 -13.95 -16.03 -6.56
N ASN A 27 -15.21 -15.91 -6.11
CA ASN A 27 -16.11 -17.05 -6.01
C ASN A 27 -16.56 -17.52 -7.41
N ASP A 28 -16.66 -18.83 -7.64
CA ASP A 28 -17.07 -19.44 -8.90
C ASP A 28 -18.55 -19.30 -9.25
N ASP A 29 -19.35 -18.63 -8.41
CA ASP A 29 -20.78 -18.40 -8.65
C ASP A 29 -21.01 -17.31 -9.73
N PRO A 30 -21.51 -17.67 -10.93
CA PRO A 30 -21.76 -16.71 -12.00
C PRO A 30 -22.92 -15.75 -11.70
N GLY A 31 -23.80 -16.09 -10.75
CA GLY A 31 -24.97 -15.28 -10.40
C GLY A 31 -24.65 -14.05 -9.55
N ASP A 32 -23.50 -14.05 -8.86
CA ASP A 32 -23.04 -12.95 -8.00
C ASP A 32 -21.83 -12.20 -8.59
N ASP A 33 -21.40 -12.54 -9.82
CA ASP A 33 -20.18 -11.97 -10.42
C ASP A 33 -20.40 -10.54 -10.95
N ARG A 34 -20.33 -9.56 -10.02
CA ARG A 34 -20.40 -8.13 -10.35
C ARG A 34 -19.19 -7.64 -11.16
N LEU A 35 -18.08 -8.40 -11.19
CA LEU A 35 -16.90 -8.03 -11.95
C LEU A 35 -17.16 -8.11 -13.46
N ALA A 36 -18.08 -8.97 -13.89
CA ALA A 36 -18.43 -9.09 -15.30
C ALA A 36 -19.00 -7.78 -15.88
N LEU A 37 -19.62 -6.94 -15.05
CA LEU A 37 -20.12 -5.62 -15.45
C LEU A 37 -19.00 -4.59 -15.70
N VAL A 38 -17.85 -4.79 -15.05
CA VAL A 38 -16.70 -3.87 -15.10
C VAL A 38 -15.70 -4.32 -16.16
N TYR A 39 -15.41 -5.62 -16.20
CA TYR A 39 -14.33 -6.22 -16.98
C TYR A 39 -14.82 -7.10 -18.14
N GLY A 40 -16.14 -7.25 -18.33
CA GLY A 40 -16.73 -8.04 -19.41
C GLY A 40 -16.83 -9.54 -19.12
N LYS A 41 -16.99 -10.36 -20.16
CA LYS A 41 -17.35 -11.79 -20.07
C LYS A 41 -16.36 -12.70 -19.32
N ARG A 42 -15.11 -12.26 -19.15
CA ARG A 42 -14.04 -13.03 -18.48
C ARG A 42 -13.27 -12.11 -17.51
N PRO A 43 -13.90 -11.70 -16.40
CA PRO A 43 -13.36 -10.64 -15.56
C PRO A 43 -12.01 -11.00 -14.95
N ARG A 44 -11.84 -12.23 -14.47
CA ARG A 44 -10.59 -12.72 -13.87
C ARG A 44 -9.42 -12.73 -14.85
N ALA A 45 -9.66 -13.12 -16.11
CA ALA A 45 -8.64 -13.07 -17.14
C ALA A 45 -8.23 -11.63 -17.47
N HIS A 46 -9.17 -10.69 -17.46
CA HIS A 46 -8.86 -9.26 -17.67
C HIS A 46 -8.08 -8.67 -16.49
N ILE A 47 -8.47 -8.98 -15.26
CA ILE A 47 -7.77 -8.58 -14.03
C ILE A 47 -6.31 -9.04 -14.07
N ILE A 48 -6.08 -10.32 -14.37
CA ILE A 48 -4.73 -10.90 -14.51
C ILE A 48 -4.00 -10.25 -15.70
N GLY A 49 -4.68 -10.09 -16.83
CA GLY A 49 -4.11 -9.45 -18.01
C GLY A 49 -3.64 -8.02 -17.75
N ILE A 50 -4.42 -7.20 -17.05
CA ILE A 50 -4.05 -5.84 -16.64
C ILE A 50 -2.86 -5.86 -15.69
N ALA A 51 -2.85 -6.78 -14.72
CA ALA A 51 -1.74 -6.92 -13.78
C ALA A 51 -0.43 -7.27 -14.50
N VAL A 52 -0.45 -8.27 -15.38
CA VAL A 52 0.72 -8.72 -16.15
C VAL A 52 1.17 -7.64 -17.15
N ALA A 53 0.23 -7.06 -17.90
CA ALA A 53 0.53 -6.01 -18.88
C ALA A 53 1.07 -4.74 -18.21
N GLY A 54 0.50 -4.34 -17.06
CA GLY A 54 0.97 -3.19 -16.31
C GLY A 54 2.34 -3.44 -15.67
N ALA A 55 2.60 -4.65 -15.16
CA ALA A 55 3.92 -5.04 -14.66
C ALA A 55 4.98 -5.04 -15.78
N GLY A 56 4.69 -5.64 -16.93
CA GLY A 56 5.58 -5.62 -18.10
C GLY A 56 5.74 -4.22 -18.69
N GLY A 57 4.68 -3.42 -18.71
CA GLY A 57 4.69 -2.03 -19.15
C GLY A 57 5.63 -1.17 -18.31
N GLY A 58 5.58 -1.29 -16.98
CA GLY A 58 6.52 -0.55 -16.12
C GLY A 58 7.98 -0.97 -16.32
N ALA A 59 8.24 -2.24 -16.59
CA ALA A 59 9.58 -2.69 -16.98
C ALA A 59 10.03 -2.08 -18.32
N LEU A 60 9.15 -1.98 -19.32
CA LEU A 60 9.45 -1.26 -20.57
C LEU A 60 9.74 0.22 -20.31
N PHE A 61 9.02 0.87 -19.38
CA PHE A 61 9.30 2.27 -19.00
C PHE A 61 10.71 2.46 -18.44
N SER A 62 11.23 1.46 -17.70
CA SER A 62 12.61 1.51 -17.20
C SER A 62 13.69 1.40 -18.28
N LEU A 63 13.33 0.96 -19.50
CA LEU A 63 14.22 0.94 -20.67
C LEU A 63 14.33 2.30 -21.35
N PHE A 64 13.43 3.25 -21.07
CA PHE A 64 13.55 4.60 -21.61
C PHE A 64 14.75 5.30 -20.95
N GLY A 65 15.55 5.97 -21.77
CA GLY A 65 16.87 6.48 -21.39
C GLY A 65 16.88 7.43 -20.18
N PRO A 66 18.09 7.83 -19.72
CA PRO A 66 18.29 8.60 -18.48
C PRO A 66 17.59 9.97 -18.42
N GLY A 67 17.00 10.45 -19.53
CA GLY A 67 16.22 11.68 -19.56
C GLY A 67 14.76 11.54 -19.10
N PHE A 68 14.27 10.33 -18.77
CA PHE A 68 12.90 10.18 -18.29
C PHE A 68 12.80 10.59 -16.81
N PRO A 69 11.97 11.61 -16.49
CA PRO A 69 11.92 12.16 -15.15
C PRO A 69 11.32 11.14 -14.17
N PHE A 70 11.92 11.05 -12.98
CA PHE A 70 11.45 10.23 -11.86
C PHE A 70 11.46 8.71 -12.11
N LYS A 71 12.26 8.23 -13.06
CA LYS A 71 12.32 6.80 -13.44
C LYS A 71 12.73 5.88 -12.28
N ASP A 72 13.57 6.37 -11.37
CA ASP A 72 14.12 5.59 -10.25
C ASP A 72 13.29 5.80 -8.97
N GLU A 73 12.48 6.86 -8.95
CA GLU A 73 11.70 7.28 -7.79
C GLU A 73 10.25 6.78 -7.82
N ILE A 74 9.71 6.50 -9.01
CA ILE A 74 8.32 6.09 -9.25
C ILE A 74 8.26 4.64 -9.73
N ASN A 75 7.48 3.83 -9.03
CA ASN A 75 7.13 2.49 -9.51
C ASN A 75 6.08 2.61 -10.64
N TRP A 76 6.56 2.70 -11.89
CA TRP A 76 5.71 2.87 -13.07
C TRP A 76 4.71 1.72 -13.26
N SER A 77 5.06 0.49 -12.86
CA SER A 77 4.13 -0.64 -12.89
C SER A 77 2.92 -0.38 -11.99
N ALA A 78 3.14 0.07 -10.75
CA ALA A 78 2.07 0.42 -9.82
C ALA A 78 1.20 1.58 -10.33
N VAL A 79 1.82 2.59 -10.95
CA VAL A 79 1.10 3.73 -11.54
C VAL A 79 0.22 3.28 -12.72
N LEU A 80 0.76 2.52 -13.67
CA LEU A 80 0.01 2.04 -14.84
C LEU A 80 -1.16 1.14 -14.44
N ILE A 81 -0.90 0.20 -13.53
CA ILE A 81 -1.93 -0.69 -13.00
C ILE A 81 -2.99 0.16 -12.27
N GLY A 82 -2.59 1.00 -11.32
CA GLY A 82 -3.51 1.86 -10.57
C GLY A 82 -4.38 2.73 -11.47
N ALA A 83 -3.79 3.34 -12.50
CA ALA A 83 -4.51 4.13 -13.50
C ALA A 83 -5.50 3.30 -14.32
N ALA A 84 -5.10 2.13 -14.81
CA ALA A 84 -5.97 1.24 -15.57
C ALA A 84 -7.20 0.79 -14.76
N TYR A 85 -6.98 0.35 -13.51
CA TYR A 85 -8.06 0.00 -12.59
C TYR A 85 -8.96 1.20 -12.30
N ALA A 86 -8.38 2.37 -12.06
CA ALA A 86 -9.17 3.57 -11.79
C ALA A 86 -10.05 3.98 -12.98
N ILE A 87 -9.56 3.88 -14.22
CA ILE A 87 -10.34 4.18 -15.42
C ILE A 87 -11.52 3.21 -15.55
N LEU A 88 -11.28 1.90 -15.39
CA LEU A 88 -12.32 0.87 -15.53
C LEU A 88 -13.39 0.98 -14.44
N VAL A 89 -12.96 1.10 -13.18
CA VAL A 89 -13.85 1.26 -12.04
C VAL A 89 -14.66 2.54 -12.16
N ARG A 90 -14.02 3.66 -12.54
CA ARG A 90 -14.73 4.93 -12.77
C ARG A 90 -15.76 4.81 -13.88
N ARG A 91 -15.40 4.20 -15.00
CA ARG A 91 -16.34 3.98 -16.10
C ARG A 91 -17.58 3.25 -15.59
N TYR A 92 -17.40 2.16 -14.85
CA TYR A 92 -18.51 1.42 -14.22
C TYR A 92 -19.34 2.27 -13.24
N LEU A 93 -18.69 3.06 -12.37
CA LEU A 93 -19.38 3.88 -11.38
C LEU A 93 -20.22 5.00 -12.00
N PHE A 94 -19.81 5.53 -13.16
CA PHE A 94 -20.43 6.73 -13.76
C PHE A 94 -21.10 6.51 -15.13
N SER A 95 -21.06 5.31 -15.73
CA SER A 95 -21.64 5.02 -17.06
C SER A 95 -23.16 4.81 -17.08
N GLY A 96 -23.91 5.27 -16.07
CA GLY A 96 -25.37 5.10 -15.99
C GLY A 96 -25.83 3.68 -15.61
N THR A 97 -24.88 2.78 -15.33
CA THR A 97 -25.10 1.48 -14.67
C THR A 97 -25.55 1.70 -13.22
N ARG A 98 -26.45 0.84 -12.68
CA ARG A 98 -26.93 0.92 -11.29
C ARG A 98 -25.83 0.49 -10.30
N ALA A 99 -24.71 1.21 -10.26
CA ALA A 99 -23.67 1.01 -9.28
C ALA A 99 -24.26 1.18 -7.88
N GLN A 100 -23.97 0.24 -6.99
CA GLN A 100 -24.45 0.25 -5.61
C GLN A 100 -23.27 0.38 -4.65
N SER A 101 -23.53 0.87 -3.43
CA SER A 101 -22.52 0.87 -2.37
C SER A 101 -21.98 -0.54 -2.05
N GLY A 102 -22.80 -1.57 -2.28
CA GLY A 102 -22.43 -2.98 -2.18
C GLY A 102 -21.43 -3.47 -3.23
N ASP A 103 -21.14 -2.70 -4.27
CA ASP A 103 -20.17 -3.08 -5.32
C ASP A 103 -18.73 -2.79 -4.91
N PHE A 104 -18.50 -1.88 -3.96
CA PHE A 104 -17.16 -1.48 -3.54
C PHE A 104 -16.24 -2.67 -3.19
N PRO A 105 -16.68 -3.64 -2.36
CA PRO A 105 -15.82 -4.75 -1.96
C PRO A 105 -15.35 -5.58 -3.17
N TRP A 106 -16.20 -5.77 -4.18
CA TRP A 106 -15.86 -6.46 -5.43
C TRP A 106 -14.82 -5.69 -6.24
N LEU A 107 -15.06 -4.39 -6.45
CA LEU A 107 -14.18 -3.52 -7.23
C LEU A 107 -12.79 -3.43 -6.59
N ALA A 108 -12.74 -3.27 -5.27
CA ALA A 108 -11.47 -3.14 -4.57
C ALA A 108 -10.76 -4.50 -4.40
N ALA A 109 -11.50 -5.61 -4.23
CA ALA A 109 -10.91 -6.95 -4.24
C ALA A 109 -10.31 -7.34 -5.60
N SER A 110 -10.85 -6.81 -6.71
CA SER A 110 -10.29 -7.07 -8.05
C SER A 110 -8.84 -6.58 -8.21
N MET A 111 -8.38 -5.66 -7.37
CA MET A 111 -7.02 -5.15 -7.38
C MET A 111 -6.03 -6.04 -6.63
N VAL A 112 -6.50 -6.89 -5.73
CA VAL A 112 -5.65 -7.70 -4.85
C VAL A 112 -4.67 -8.59 -5.61
N PRO A 113 -5.05 -9.27 -6.72
CA PRO A 113 -4.07 -10.02 -7.51
C PRO A 113 -2.97 -9.15 -8.10
N ALA A 114 -3.30 -7.92 -8.53
CA ALA A 114 -2.31 -7.02 -9.11
C ALA A 114 -1.35 -6.47 -8.04
N VAL A 115 -1.87 -6.10 -6.86
CA VAL A 115 -1.06 -5.75 -5.69
C VAL A 115 -0.15 -6.91 -5.32
N PHE A 116 -0.71 -8.12 -5.21
CA PHE A 116 0.06 -9.32 -4.88
C PHE A 116 1.15 -9.62 -5.91
N LEU A 117 0.85 -9.51 -7.20
CA LEU A 117 1.83 -9.68 -8.26
C LEU A 117 2.97 -8.67 -8.13
N LEU A 118 2.67 -7.39 -7.91
CA LEU A 118 3.68 -6.36 -7.70
C LEU A 118 4.51 -6.61 -6.44
N MET A 119 3.89 -7.08 -5.36
CA MET A 119 4.60 -7.46 -4.14
C MET A 119 5.57 -8.61 -4.42
N VAL A 120 5.14 -9.66 -5.13
CA VAL A 120 6.00 -10.78 -5.53
C VAL A 120 7.15 -10.31 -6.40
N ILE A 121 6.89 -9.46 -7.40
CA ILE A 121 7.94 -8.89 -8.27
C ILE A 121 8.94 -8.05 -7.43
N SER A 122 8.45 -7.23 -6.52
CA SER A 122 9.28 -6.39 -5.64
C SER A 122 10.16 -7.24 -4.72
N VAL A 123 9.62 -8.34 -4.20
CA VAL A 123 10.38 -9.29 -3.39
C VAL A 123 11.42 -10.00 -4.25
N LEU A 124 11.03 -10.54 -5.40
CA LEU A 124 11.95 -11.23 -6.31
C LEU A 124 13.08 -10.33 -6.80
N ALA A 125 12.83 -9.04 -7.04
CA ALA A 125 13.85 -8.07 -7.45
C ALA A 125 14.99 -7.93 -6.42
N HIS A 126 14.74 -8.20 -5.13
CA HIS A 126 15.78 -8.21 -4.09
C HIS A 126 16.62 -9.50 -4.11
N PHE A 127 16.10 -10.59 -4.67
CA PHE A 127 16.76 -11.90 -4.68
C PHE A 127 17.38 -12.28 -6.03
N VAL A 128 17.02 -11.57 -7.11
CA VAL A 128 17.69 -11.73 -8.39
C VAL A 128 19.05 -11.03 -8.28
N PRO A 129 20.18 -11.76 -8.32
CA PRO A 129 21.48 -11.13 -8.24
C PRO A 129 21.61 -10.17 -9.42
N ALA A 130 21.87 -8.89 -9.13
CA ALA A 130 22.40 -8.01 -10.14
C ALA A 130 23.62 -8.71 -10.74
N THR A 131 23.67 -8.82 -12.06
CA THR A 131 24.75 -9.50 -12.80
C THR A 131 26.14 -8.91 -12.56
N SER A 132 26.25 -7.90 -11.69
CA SER A 132 27.47 -7.33 -11.12
C SER A 132 28.01 -8.18 -9.96
N GLY A 133 28.50 -9.39 -10.24
CA GLY A 133 29.69 -10.03 -9.61
C GLY A 133 29.91 -10.08 -8.09
N THR A 134 29.02 -9.61 -7.22
CA THR A 134 29.21 -9.64 -5.77
C THR A 134 28.59 -10.91 -5.20
N SER A 135 29.44 -11.92 -5.06
CA SER A 135 29.20 -13.15 -4.32
C SER A 135 29.15 -12.88 -2.81
N ASP A 136 28.13 -12.16 -2.32
CA ASP A 136 27.86 -12.13 -0.89
C ASP A 136 26.80 -13.17 -0.55
N GLN A 137 27.19 -14.12 0.31
CA GLN A 137 26.38 -15.25 0.80
C GLN A 137 25.18 -14.81 1.68
N THR A 138 24.78 -13.55 1.63
CA THR A 138 23.70 -12.93 2.44
C THR A 138 22.37 -12.83 1.69
N LEU A 139 22.24 -13.46 0.52
CA LEU A 139 20.99 -13.54 -0.26
C LEU A 139 19.78 -14.03 0.54
N PHE A 140 19.96 -14.69 1.68
CA PHE A 140 18.88 -15.11 2.59
C PHE A 140 19.05 -14.60 4.03
N SER A 141 19.67 -13.43 4.23
CA SER A 141 19.63 -12.80 5.56
C SER A 141 18.17 -12.42 5.90
N VAL A 142 17.77 -12.68 7.14
CA VAL A 142 16.41 -12.33 7.63
C VAL A 142 16.13 -10.83 7.44
N GLY A 143 17.17 -9.99 7.58
CA GLY A 143 17.11 -8.56 7.30
C GLY A 143 16.70 -8.22 5.86
N ASN A 144 17.33 -8.85 4.87
CA ASN A 144 17.03 -8.59 3.45
C ASN A 144 15.59 -8.99 3.09
N LEU A 145 15.11 -10.12 3.63
CA LEU A 145 13.72 -10.53 3.43
C LEU A 145 12.73 -9.53 4.04
N LEU A 146 13.02 -9.02 5.24
CA LEU A 146 12.18 -8.03 5.92
C LEU A 146 12.13 -6.70 5.16
N VAL A 147 13.26 -6.24 4.65
CA VAL A 147 13.33 -5.05 3.79
C VAL A 147 12.50 -5.27 2.52
N ALA A 148 12.67 -6.41 1.84
CA ALA A 148 11.92 -6.74 0.63
C ALA A 148 10.39 -6.79 0.88
N ILE A 149 9.95 -7.37 2.00
CA ILE A 149 8.53 -7.37 2.41
C ILE A 149 8.04 -5.94 2.69
N THR A 150 8.86 -5.13 3.34
CA THR A 150 8.52 -3.75 3.69
C THR A 150 8.34 -2.89 2.44
N ASP A 151 9.23 -3.02 1.46
CA ASP A 151 9.14 -2.33 0.18
C ASP A 151 7.92 -2.79 -0.63
N ALA A 152 7.65 -4.10 -0.63
CA ALA A 152 6.45 -4.66 -1.25
C ALA A 152 5.16 -4.08 -0.62
N LEU A 153 5.12 -3.93 0.71
CA LEU A 153 4.01 -3.26 1.40
C LEU A 153 3.92 -1.77 1.06
N GLY A 154 5.05 -1.09 0.86
CA GLY A 154 5.10 0.28 0.37
C GLY A 154 4.46 0.43 -1.01
N VAL A 155 4.76 -0.49 -1.94
CA VAL A 155 4.13 -0.54 -3.28
C VAL A 155 2.62 -0.78 -3.16
N ALA A 156 2.19 -1.71 -2.31
CA ALA A 156 0.79 -1.99 -2.06
C ALA A 156 0.04 -0.75 -1.50
N ALA A 157 0.64 -0.05 -0.53
CA ALA A 157 0.09 1.17 0.03
C ALA A 157 -0.02 2.28 -1.03
N ALA A 158 1.04 2.50 -1.82
CA ALA A 158 1.04 3.50 -2.89
C ALA A 158 -0.05 3.23 -3.94
N MET A 159 -0.20 1.97 -4.37
CA MET A 159 -1.24 1.56 -5.31
C MET A 159 -2.65 1.76 -4.73
N THR A 160 -2.85 1.46 -3.43
CA THR A 160 -4.14 1.64 -2.75
C THR A 160 -4.52 3.12 -2.65
N ILE A 161 -3.56 4.00 -2.32
CA ILE A 161 -3.77 5.46 -2.29
C ILE A 161 -4.08 5.97 -3.70
N ALA A 162 -3.31 5.55 -4.70
CA ALA A 162 -3.50 5.99 -6.08
C ALA A 162 -4.88 5.61 -6.61
N PHE A 163 -5.30 4.37 -6.37
CA PHE A 163 -6.65 3.92 -6.71
C PHE A 163 -7.73 4.78 -6.05
N ALA A 164 -7.62 4.99 -4.73
CA ALA A 164 -8.58 5.79 -3.98
C ALA A 164 -8.68 7.22 -4.52
N ALA A 165 -7.54 7.87 -4.77
CA ALA A 165 -7.49 9.23 -5.28
C ALA A 165 -8.13 9.38 -6.67
N LEU A 166 -7.83 8.44 -7.57
CA LEU A 166 -8.29 8.49 -8.97
C LEU A 166 -9.77 8.09 -9.11
N CYS A 167 -10.25 7.15 -8.30
CA CYS A 167 -11.64 6.70 -8.32
C CYS A 167 -12.61 7.75 -7.75
N TYR A 168 -12.21 8.50 -6.73
CA TYR A 168 -13.12 9.38 -5.97
C TYR A 168 -13.06 10.87 -6.37
N SER A 169 -12.20 11.25 -7.33
CA SER A 169 -12.10 12.64 -7.78
C SER A 169 -12.86 12.96 -9.07
N ARG A 170 -13.63 14.04 -9.09
CA ARG A 170 -14.26 14.54 -10.32
C ARG A 170 -13.25 15.18 -11.29
N ASN A 171 -12.20 15.81 -10.75
CA ASN A 171 -11.15 16.49 -11.52
C ASN A 171 -9.84 15.70 -11.45
N TRP A 172 -9.55 14.93 -12.51
CA TRP A 172 -8.40 14.02 -12.59
C TRP A 172 -7.07 14.72 -12.43
N LEU A 173 -6.88 15.88 -13.08
CA LEU A 173 -5.62 16.59 -13.03
C LEU A 173 -5.32 17.07 -11.61
N HIS A 174 -6.35 17.58 -10.92
CA HIS A 174 -6.23 18.06 -9.55
C HIS A 174 -6.00 16.91 -8.56
N ALA A 175 -6.66 15.77 -8.75
CA ALA A 175 -6.43 14.60 -7.91
C ALA A 175 -5.10 13.90 -8.18
N LEU A 176 -4.62 13.89 -9.41
CA LEU A 176 -3.26 13.44 -9.73
C LEU A 176 -2.22 14.31 -9.03
N TRP A 177 -2.42 15.63 -9.05
CA TRP A 177 -1.53 16.57 -8.37
C TRP A 177 -1.57 16.38 -6.85
N ASP A 178 -2.76 16.33 -6.25
CA ASP A 178 -2.91 16.14 -4.80
C ASP A 178 -2.38 14.76 -4.36
N LEU A 179 -2.61 13.72 -5.16
CA LEU A 179 -2.02 12.40 -4.98
C LEU A 179 -0.49 12.46 -5.04
N ALA A 180 0.08 13.10 -6.07
CA ALA A 180 1.53 13.21 -6.23
C ALA A 180 2.16 13.94 -5.04
N VAL A 181 1.60 15.07 -4.63
CA VAL A 181 2.05 15.83 -3.46
C VAL A 181 1.98 14.95 -2.20
N ARG A 182 0.89 14.23 -1.97
CA ARG A 182 0.73 13.38 -0.77
C ARG A 182 1.62 12.15 -0.81
N LEU A 183 1.88 11.54 -1.97
CA LEU A 183 2.84 10.46 -2.13
C LEU A 183 4.27 10.94 -1.85
N VAL A 184 4.63 12.14 -2.32
CA VAL A 184 5.93 12.76 -2.01
C VAL A 184 6.06 13.03 -0.51
N VAL A 185 5.03 13.62 0.12
CA VAL A 185 5.01 13.87 1.57
C VAL A 185 5.09 12.55 2.34
N PHE A 186 4.37 11.52 1.90
CA PHE A 186 4.39 10.20 2.51
C PHE A 186 5.78 9.56 2.41
N LYS A 187 6.39 9.54 1.22
CA LYS A 187 7.75 9.06 1.00
C LYS A 187 8.77 9.82 1.85
N PHE A 188 8.63 11.14 1.92
CA PHE A 188 9.50 11.98 2.77
C PHE A 188 9.33 11.68 4.26
N MET A 189 8.09 11.51 4.76
CA MET A 189 7.84 11.13 6.16
C MET A 189 8.41 9.74 6.47
N VAL A 190 8.23 8.77 5.58
CA VAL A 190 8.79 7.42 5.72
C VAL A 190 10.30 7.50 5.75
N TRP A 191 10.92 8.22 4.81
CA TRP A 191 12.37 8.41 4.76
C TRP A 191 12.92 9.10 6.01
N LEU A 192 12.25 10.15 6.50
CA LEU A 192 12.63 10.84 7.74
C LEU A 192 12.50 9.90 8.95
N THR A 193 11.43 9.10 9.01
CA THR A 193 11.24 8.13 10.09
C THR A 193 12.29 7.03 10.01
N ALA A 194 12.63 6.57 8.80
CA ALA A 194 13.69 5.61 8.55
C ALA A 194 15.03 6.15 9.03
N LEU A 195 15.42 7.36 8.63
CA LEU A 195 16.63 8.01 9.13
C LEU A 195 16.66 8.11 10.66
N ILE A 196 15.59 8.61 11.28
CA ILE A 196 15.56 8.78 12.75
C ILE A 196 15.63 7.43 13.48
N VAL A 197 15.03 6.36 12.94
CA VAL A 197 14.98 5.06 13.60
C VAL A 197 16.23 4.21 13.30
N LEU A 198 16.73 4.23 12.06
CA LEU A 198 17.90 3.45 11.62
C LEU A 198 19.22 4.13 11.96
N ASP A 199 19.41 5.43 11.64
CA ASP A 199 20.72 6.07 11.86
C ASP A 199 20.99 6.33 13.34
N ILE A 200 19.95 6.58 14.14
CA ILE A 200 20.15 6.76 15.58
C ILE A 200 20.30 5.40 16.27
N GLY A 201 19.87 4.29 15.61
CA GLY A 201 20.09 2.92 16.07
C GLY A 201 19.87 2.74 17.55
N ILE A 202 18.78 3.30 18.10
CA ILE A 202 18.63 3.40 19.56
C ILE A 202 18.23 2.04 20.14
N ILE A 203 17.46 1.24 19.40
CA ILE A 203 16.76 0.08 19.96
C ILE A 203 17.72 -1.08 20.18
N GLY A 204 18.60 -1.37 19.22
CA GLY A 204 19.62 -2.41 19.30
C GLY A 204 20.54 -2.27 20.51
N PRO A 205 21.24 -1.14 20.68
CA PRO A 205 22.08 -0.84 21.84
C PRO A 205 21.30 -0.80 23.16
N LEU A 206 20.07 -0.29 23.16
CA LEU A 206 19.23 -0.26 24.37
C LEU A 206 18.88 -1.69 24.82
N ILE A 207 18.43 -2.56 23.93
CA ILE A 207 18.12 -3.97 24.25
C ILE A 207 19.40 -4.73 24.63
N ALA A 208 20.51 -4.48 23.95
CA ALA A 208 21.80 -5.07 24.28
C ALA A 208 22.26 -4.68 25.70
N SER A 209 22.15 -3.40 26.05
CA SER A 209 22.51 -2.90 27.39
C SER A 209 21.60 -3.48 28.49
N LEU A 210 20.30 -3.63 28.21
CA LEU A 210 19.33 -4.18 29.15
C LEU A 210 19.61 -5.68 29.40
N MET A 211 19.84 -6.46 28.35
CA MET A 211 20.13 -7.88 28.50
C MET A 211 21.50 -8.15 29.12
N ALA A 212 22.53 -7.35 28.78
CA ALA A 212 23.83 -7.43 29.45
C ALA A 212 23.70 -7.10 30.95
N GLY A 213 22.89 -6.10 31.30
CA GLY A 213 22.64 -5.70 32.69
C GLY A 213 21.80 -6.69 33.50
N VAL A 214 20.82 -7.35 32.88
CA VAL A 214 19.91 -8.28 33.58
C VAL A 214 20.44 -9.71 33.62
N PHE A 215 21.01 -10.19 32.51
CA PHE A 215 21.40 -11.60 32.38
C PHE A 215 22.92 -11.82 32.43
N GLY A 216 23.74 -10.76 32.37
CA GLY A 216 25.21 -10.88 32.41
C GLY A 216 25.82 -11.58 31.19
N VAL A 217 25.03 -11.79 30.13
CA VAL A 217 25.46 -12.52 28.92
C VAL A 217 26.00 -11.51 27.90
N ARG A 218 27.17 -11.81 27.31
CA ARG A 218 27.65 -11.08 26.13
C ARG A 218 26.78 -11.43 24.93
N ILE A 219 26.13 -10.42 24.39
CA ILE A 219 25.30 -10.56 23.20
C ILE A 219 26.18 -10.53 21.96
N PRO A 220 25.94 -11.40 20.96
CA PRO A 220 26.65 -11.35 19.69
C PRO A 220 26.43 -10.02 18.97
N ASP A 221 27.47 -9.50 18.31
CA ASP A 221 27.45 -8.18 17.67
C ASP A 221 26.41 -8.05 16.54
N TRP A 222 25.94 -9.17 15.98
CA TRP A 222 24.88 -9.19 14.95
C TRP A 222 23.46 -9.00 15.51
N LEU A 223 23.23 -9.25 16.82
CA LEU A 223 21.88 -9.21 17.39
C LEU A 223 21.31 -7.78 17.49
N PRO A 224 22.06 -6.76 17.91
CA PRO A 224 21.58 -5.37 17.90
C PRO A 224 21.14 -4.90 16.50
N GLU A 225 21.95 -5.20 15.48
CA GLU A 225 21.64 -4.86 14.09
C GLU A 225 20.37 -5.56 13.60
N LEU A 226 20.22 -6.85 13.89
CA LEU A 226 19.00 -7.59 13.56
C LEU A 226 17.77 -7.00 14.27
N VAL A 227 17.90 -6.60 15.53
CA VAL A 227 16.83 -5.99 16.32
C VAL A 227 16.39 -4.64 15.75
N ASP A 228 17.34 -3.80 15.32
CA ASP A 228 17.04 -2.53 14.69
C ASP A 228 16.33 -2.74 13.34
N GLN A 229 16.81 -3.67 12.52
CA GLN A 229 16.17 -4.04 11.25
C GLN A 229 14.75 -4.60 11.45
N LEU A 230 14.55 -5.48 12.44
CA LEU A 230 13.24 -6.02 12.79
C LEU A 230 12.29 -4.93 13.26
N SER A 231 12.77 -4.02 14.12
CA SER A 231 11.97 -2.92 14.67
C SER A 231 11.56 -1.95 13.57
N TYR A 232 12.47 -1.62 12.66
CA TYR A 232 12.21 -0.79 11.50
C TYR A 232 11.19 -1.43 10.55
N SER A 233 11.41 -2.68 10.14
CA SER A 233 10.51 -3.40 9.25
C SER A 233 9.13 -3.57 9.88
N ALA A 234 9.04 -3.90 11.17
CA ALA A 234 7.77 -4.00 11.88
C ALA A 234 7.03 -2.65 11.91
N LEU A 235 7.74 -1.55 12.21
CA LEU A 235 7.15 -0.21 12.25
C LEU A 235 6.58 0.20 10.89
N LEU A 236 7.37 0.04 9.82
CA LEU A 236 6.92 0.39 8.47
C LEU A 236 5.81 -0.54 7.98
N SER A 237 5.91 -1.84 8.23
CA SER A 237 4.85 -2.79 7.88
C SER A 237 3.53 -2.41 8.54
N VAL A 238 3.55 -2.06 9.83
CA VAL A 238 2.35 -1.57 10.55
C VAL A 238 1.84 -0.26 9.95
N ALA A 239 2.73 0.68 9.60
CA ALA A 239 2.34 1.94 8.99
C ALA A 239 1.67 1.72 7.62
N TYR A 240 2.26 0.91 6.74
CA TYR A 240 1.71 0.58 5.43
C TYR A 240 0.38 -0.15 5.53
N LEU A 241 0.28 -1.17 6.40
CA LEU A 241 -0.98 -1.88 6.63
C LEU A 241 -2.07 -0.97 7.20
N ALA A 242 -1.71 -0.02 8.08
CA ALA A 242 -2.65 0.96 8.59
C ALA A 242 -3.13 1.92 7.50
N VAL A 243 -2.26 2.35 6.59
CA VAL A 243 -2.62 3.17 5.43
C VAL A 243 -3.56 2.42 4.48
N ILE A 244 -3.24 1.16 4.16
CA ILE A 244 -4.10 0.30 3.32
C ILE A 244 -5.47 0.13 3.98
N GLY A 245 -5.50 -0.24 5.26
CA GLY A 245 -6.73 -0.45 6.01
C GLY A 245 -7.58 0.82 6.15
N ALA A 246 -6.95 1.96 6.46
CA ALA A 246 -7.63 3.25 6.54
C ALA A 246 -8.23 3.65 5.19
N THR A 247 -7.47 3.51 4.11
CA THR A 247 -7.92 3.84 2.75
C THR A 247 -9.11 2.96 2.37
N TRP A 248 -9.04 1.67 2.63
CA TRP A 248 -10.16 0.74 2.42
C TRP A 248 -11.41 1.16 3.18
N THR A 249 -11.28 1.39 4.50
CA THR A 249 -12.42 1.78 5.34
C THR A 249 -13.03 3.10 4.90
N VAL A 250 -12.22 4.10 4.55
CA VAL A 250 -12.71 5.39 4.07
C VAL A 250 -13.45 5.22 2.75
N CYS A 251 -12.82 4.61 1.74
CA CYS A 251 -13.46 4.37 0.45
C CYS A 251 -14.79 3.63 0.59
N ARG A 252 -14.83 2.57 1.40
CA ARG A 252 -16.07 1.82 1.67
C ARG A 252 -17.18 2.68 2.25
N ARG A 253 -16.84 3.63 3.13
CA ARG A 253 -17.82 4.54 3.75
C ARG A 253 -18.23 5.67 2.83
N SER A 254 -17.31 6.16 2.00
CA SER A 254 -17.52 7.30 1.12
C SER A 254 -18.14 6.92 -0.23
N ILE A 255 -18.31 5.63 -0.57
CA ILE A 255 -18.88 5.26 -1.87
C ILE A 255 -20.30 5.76 -2.06
N SER A 256 -21.15 5.75 -1.03
CA SER A 256 -22.52 6.25 -1.13
C SER A 256 -22.54 7.75 -1.43
N GLU A 257 -21.67 8.50 -0.76
CA GLU A 257 -21.48 9.93 -1.00
C GLU A 257 -20.90 10.19 -2.39
N LEU A 258 -19.93 9.37 -2.84
CA LEU A 258 -19.38 9.44 -4.19
C LEU A 258 -20.46 9.23 -5.26
N LEU A 259 -21.33 8.23 -5.07
CA LEU A 259 -22.43 7.95 -6.00
C LEU A 259 -23.47 9.08 -6.01
N ALA A 260 -23.69 9.75 -4.87
CA ALA A 260 -24.66 10.84 -4.76
C ALA A 260 -24.14 12.19 -5.29
N THR A 261 -22.88 12.53 -4.99
CA THR A 261 -22.31 13.86 -5.24
C THR A 261 -21.30 13.88 -6.41
N GLY A 262 -20.82 12.71 -6.82
CA GLY A 262 -19.80 12.55 -7.84
C GLY A 262 -18.36 12.89 -7.39
N HIS A 263 -18.15 13.23 -6.12
CA HIS A 263 -16.81 13.54 -5.60
C HIS A 263 -16.69 13.34 -4.08
N VAL A 264 -15.59 12.72 -3.62
CA VAL A 264 -15.20 12.70 -2.21
C VAL A 264 -13.68 12.85 -2.08
N ASP A 265 -13.21 13.72 -1.18
CA ASP A 265 -11.81 13.77 -0.79
C ASP A 265 -11.49 12.66 0.23
N VAL A 266 -11.25 11.46 -0.32
CA VAL A 266 -10.85 10.28 0.46
C VAL A 266 -9.55 10.53 1.21
N LEU A 267 -8.59 11.23 0.61
CA LEU A 267 -7.28 11.42 1.20
C LEU A 267 -7.34 12.34 2.42
N ALA A 268 -8.13 13.42 2.38
CA ALA A 268 -8.38 14.26 3.55
C ALA A 268 -9.08 13.48 4.68
N THR A 269 -9.99 12.58 4.32
CA THR A 269 -10.70 11.74 5.30
C THR A 269 -9.77 10.70 5.93
N VAL A 270 -8.89 10.07 5.16
CA VAL A 270 -7.82 9.19 5.69
C VAL A 270 -6.89 9.97 6.61
N ALA A 271 -6.46 11.18 6.22
CA ALA A 271 -5.63 12.04 7.07
C ALA A 271 -6.36 12.46 8.35
N ALA A 272 -7.68 12.66 8.31
CA ALA A 272 -8.48 12.94 9.49
C ALA A 272 -8.57 11.73 10.43
N MET A 273 -8.67 10.49 9.90
CA MET A 273 -8.65 9.26 10.70
C MET A 273 -7.32 9.02 11.44
N ALA A 274 -6.23 9.58 10.92
CA ALA A 274 -4.93 9.51 11.58
C ALA A 274 -4.88 10.41 12.84
N LYS A 275 -5.71 11.45 12.95
CA LYS A 275 -5.75 12.32 14.13
C LYS A 275 -6.48 11.62 15.29
N ASN A 276 -5.86 11.60 16.47
CA ASN A 276 -6.41 10.94 17.67
C ASN A 276 -7.84 11.48 17.97
N PRO A 277 -8.87 10.61 18.07
CA PRO A 277 -10.26 11.01 18.30
C PRO A 277 -10.46 11.83 19.58
N GLU A 278 -9.62 11.65 20.62
CA GLU A 278 -9.69 12.45 21.85
C GLU A 278 -9.36 13.93 21.62
N LYS A 279 -8.41 14.24 20.72
CA LYS A 279 -8.09 15.62 20.35
C LYS A 279 -9.23 16.25 19.55
N THR A 280 -9.93 15.46 18.73
CA THR A 280 -11.08 15.92 17.94
C THR A 280 -12.28 16.19 18.83
N ARG A 281 -12.59 15.30 19.79
CA ARG A 281 -13.65 15.50 20.79
C ARG A 281 -13.41 16.76 21.64
N LYS A 282 -12.18 16.99 22.10
CA LYS A 282 -11.83 18.22 22.86
C LYS A 282 -11.92 19.51 22.03
N ARG A 283 -11.77 19.44 20.70
CA ARG A 283 -11.92 20.58 19.80
C ARG A 283 -13.37 20.85 19.39
N GLN A 284 -14.22 19.81 19.35
CA GLN A 284 -15.65 19.94 19.07
C GLN A 284 -16.46 20.30 20.33
N ALA A 285 -15.91 20.05 21.52
CA ALA A 285 -16.50 20.45 22.81
C ALA A 285 -16.07 21.86 23.26
N LYS A 286 -15.32 22.59 22.44
CA LYS A 286 -14.95 23.99 22.61
C LYS A 286 -15.60 24.79 21.49
#